data_AF-A0A4S0KU88-F1
#
_entry.id   AF-A0A4S0KU88-F1
#
_cell.length_a   1.000
_cell.length_b   1.000
_cell.length_c   1.000
_cell.angle_alpha   90.00
_cell.angle_beta   90.00
_cell.angle_gamma   90.00
#
_symmetry.space_group_name_H-M   'P 1'
#
loop_
_entity.id
_entity.type
_entity.pdbx_description
1 polymer ?
#
loop_
_entity_poly.entity_id
_entity_poly.type
_entity_poly.pdbx_seq_one_letter_code
_entity_poly.pdbx_strand_id
1 'polypeptide(L)' 'MSKRGAEFFGKWITDNVMRGKVGADIISVAELTDKLFSDANVAGISEHEIEEEIGSVYEAILKAITGPDDGSR' A
#
# COMPACT_ATOMS: atom_id res chain seq x y z
N MET A 1 -1.91 15.68 -11.84
CA MET A 1 -1.80 14.81 -10.67
C MET A 1 -3.13 14.79 -9.92
N SER A 2 -3.82 13.66 -10.04
CA SER A 2 -5.09 13.34 -9.38
C SER A 2 -4.73 12.71 -8.04
N LYS A 3 -5.13 13.31 -6.91
CA LYS A 3 -4.78 12.81 -5.56
C LYS A 3 -5.44 11.47 -5.22
N ARG A 4 -6.27 10.94 -6.10
CA ARG A 4 -7.05 9.70 -5.92
C ARG A 4 -6.15 8.50 -5.65
N GLY A 5 -5.01 8.38 -6.34
CA GLY A 5 -4.04 7.31 -6.12
C GLY A 5 -3.47 7.32 -4.70
N ALA A 6 -3.02 8.49 -4.23
CA ALA A 6 -2.51 8.65 -2.87
C ALA A 6 -3.58 8.46 -1.78
N GLU A 7 -4.79 8.96 -2.01
CA GLU A 7 -5.93 8.79 -1.10
C GLU A 7 -6.33 7.31 -0.96
N PHE A 8 -6.39 6.58 -2.08
CA PHE A 8 -6.63 5.15 -2.09
C PHE A 8 -5.52 4.40 -1.36
N PHE A 9 -4.26 4.66 -1.70
CA PHE A 9 -3.11 4.00 -1.07
C PHE A 9 -3.13 4.17 0.45
N GLY A 10 -3.29 5.40 0.96
CA GLY A 10 -3.31 5.68 2.40
C GLY A 10 -4.45 4.97 3.13
N LYS A 11 -5.66 4.97 2.55
CA LYS A 11 -6.81 4.24 3.10
C LYS A 11 -6.57 2.73 3.07
N TRP A 12 -6.05 2.21 1.96
CA TRP A 12 -5.80 0.78 1.78
C TRP A 12 -4.78 0.27 2.80
N ILE A 13 -3.64 0.96 2.97
CA ILE A 13 -2.62 0.61 3.98
C ILE A 13 -3.22 0.60 5.38
N THR A 14 -4.02 1.61 5.73
CA THR A 14 -4.65 1.69 7.05
C THR A 14 -5.57 0.49 7.29
N ASP A 15 -6.42 0.15 6.32
CA ASP A 15 -7.42 -0.91 6.48
C ASP A 15 -6.81 -2.32 6.38
N ASN A 16 -5.78 -2.51 5.55
CA ASN A 16 -5.22 -3.82 5.21
C ASN A 16 -3.98 -4.16 6.03
N VAL A 17 -3.05 -3.21 6.19
CA VAL A 17 -1.74 -3.41 6.85
C VAL A 17 -1.81 -3.05 8.33
N MET A 18 -2.30 -1.85 8.66
CA MET A 18 -2.28 -1.33 10.04
C MET A 18 -3.38 -1.91 10.93
N ARG A 19 -4.58 -2.09 10.37
CA ARG A 19 -5.74 -2.66 11.08
C ARG A 19 -5.83 -4.18 10.97
N GLY A 20 -4.85 -4.83 10.32
CA GLY A 20 -4.71 -6.28 10.30
C GLY A 20 -5.84 -7.06 9.62
N LYS A 21 -6.65 -6.43 8.76
CA LYS A 21 -7.70 -7.15 8.01
C LYS A 21 -7.13 -8.08 6.95
N VAL A 22 -5.90 -7.84 6.51
CA VAL A 22 -5.10 -8.85 5.82
C VAL A 22 -4.60 -9.82 6.88
N GLY A 23 -5.54 -10.61 7.38
CA GLY A 23 -5.30 -11.57 8.45
C GLY A 23 -4.46 -12.72 7.93
N ALA A 24 -3.40 -13.05 8.66
CA ALA A 24 -2.70 -14.34 8.73
C ALA A 24 -2.16 -15.03 7.45
N ASP A 25 -2.69 -14.74 6.25
CA ASP A 25 -2.51 -15.52 5.04
C ASP A 25 -1.73 -14.78 3.93
N ILE A 26 -1.46 -13.47 4.08
CA ILE A 26 -0.54 -12.77 3.16
C ILE A 26 0.84 -12.75 3.78
N ILE A 27 1.78 -13.40 3.09
CA ILE A 27 3.06 -13.84 3.64
C ILE A 27 4.18 -12.88 3.23
N SER A 28 3.98 -12.09 2.17
CA SER A 28 5.02 -11.23 1.60
C SER A 28 4.56 -9.84 1.15
N VAL A 29 5.51 -8.90 1.06
CA VAL A 29 5.30 -7.55 0.49
C VAL A 29 4.88 -7.61 -0.97
N ALA A 30 5.37 -8.59 -1.73
CA ALA A 30 4.99 -8.78 -3.13
C ALA A 30 3.50 -9.10 -3.27
N GLU A 31 2.99 -10.05 -2.48
CA GLU A 31 1.55 -10.40 -2.48
C GLU A 31 0.67 -9.23 -2.01
N LEU A 32 1.13 -8.43 -1.05
CA LEU A 32 0.43 -7.19 -0.66
C LEU A 32 0.39 -6.16 -1.80
N THR A 33 1.47 -6.07 -2.58
CA THR A 33 1.57 -5.17 -3.73
C THR A 33 0.58 -5.59 -4.81
N ASP A 34 0.56 -6.88 -5.16
CA ASP A 34 -0.38 -7.43 -6.14
C ASP A 34 -1.84 -7.24 -5.70
N LYS A 35 -2.13 -7.48 -4.41
CA LYS A 35 -3.47 -7.25 -3.86
C LYS A 35 -3.87 -5.78 -3.92
N LEU A 36 -2.96 -4.85 -3.61
CA LEU A 36 -3.23 -3.42 -3.68
C LEU A 36 -3.63 -3.00 -5.09
N PHE A 37 -2.89 -3.47 -6.11
CA PHE A 37 -3.21 -3.16 -7.50
C PHE A 37 -4.51 -3.81 -7.98
N SER A 38 -4.78 -5.05 -7.57
CA SER A 38 -6.07 -5.70 -7.82
C SER A 38 -7.24 -4.90 -7.23
N ASP A 39 -7.13 -4.47 -5.97
CA ASP A 39 -8.17 -3.68 -5.29
C ASP A 39 -8.30 -2.27 -5.89
N ALA A 40 -7.19 -1.66 -6.32
CA ALA A 40 -7.18 -0.37 -7.01
C ALA A 40 -7.93 -0.44 -8.34
N ASN A 41 -7.68 -1.49 -9.13
CA ASN A 41 -8.34 -1.69 -10.41
C ASN A 41 -9.87 -1.87 -10.23
N VAL A 42 -10.30 -2.60 -9.19
CA VAL A 42 -11.73 -2.69 -8.83
C VAL A 42 -12.31 -1.34 -8.43
N ALA A 43 -11.52 -0.47 -7.79
CA ALA A 43 -11.90 0.90 -7.44
C ALA A 43 -11.81 1.89 -8.62
N GLY A 44 -11.42 1.45 -9.82
CA GLY A 44 -11.26 2.30 -10.99
C GLY A 44 -10.08 3.27 -10.87
N ILE A 45 -9.01 2.83 -10.20
CA ILE A 45 -7.75 3.54 -10.02
C ILE A 45 -6.67 2.71 -10.72
N SER A 46 -5.93 3.34 -11.64
CA SER A 46 -4.84 2.66 -12.34
C SER A 46 -3.59 2.59 -11.47
N GLU A 47 -2.77 1.57 -11.69
CA GLU A 47 -1.46 1.42 -11.05
C GLU A 47 -0.60 2.66 -11.26
N HIS A 48 -0.60 3.20 -12.49
CA HIS A 48 0.13 4.41 -12.83
C HIS A 48 -0.31 5.63 -11.99
N GLU A 49 -1.62 5.82 -11.72
CA GLU A 49 -2.10 6.93 -10.87
C GLU A 49 -1.57 6.80 -9.44
N ILE A 50 -1.35 5.59 -8.95
CA ILE A 50 -0.78 5.33 -7.63
C ILE A 50 0.73 5.56 -7.65
N GLU A 51 1.43 4.96 -8.62
CA GLU A 51 2.89 5.05 -8.71
C GLU A 51 3.39 6.47 -9.03
N GLU A 52 2.61 7.28 -9.76
CA GLU A 52 2.94 8.69 -10.02
C GLU A 52 3.02 9.50 -8.71
N GLU A 53 2.18 9.19 -7.73
CA GLU A 53 2.07 9.93 -6.47
C GLU A 53 2.90 9.30 -5.33
N ILE A 54 2.96 7.97 -5.28
CA ILE A 54 3.58 7.19 -4.20
C ILE A 54 5.02 6.78 -4.55
N GLY A 55 5.35 6.67 -5.84
CA GLY A 55 6.55 5.98 -6.30
C GLY A 55 6.41 4.47 -6.20
N SER A 56 7.46 3.78 -5.77
CA SER A 56 7.44 2.32 -5.61
C SER A 56 6.45 1.90 -4.52
N VAL A 57 5.31 1.35 -4.94
CA VAL A 57 4.28 0.83 -4.04
C VAL A 57 4.85 -0.26 -3.13
N TYR A 58 5.75 -1.10 -3.66
CA TYR A 58 6.46 -2.12 -2.89
C TYR A 58 7.25 -1.52 -1.73
N GLU A 59 8.08 -0.49 -1.99
CA GLU A 59 8.87 0.15 -0.94
C GLU A 59 8.00 0.88 0.08
N ALA A 60 6.91 1.49 -0.38
CA ALA A 60 5.96 2.18 0.49
C ALA A 60 5.22 1.20 1.43
N ILE A 61 4.82 0.03 0.92
CA ILE A 61 4.25 -1.06 1.74
C ILE A 61 5.30 -1.60 2.72
N LEU A 62 6.52 -1.89 2.24
CA LEU A 62 7.60 -2.38 3.09
C LEU A 62 7.84 -1.42 4.26
N LYS A 63 7.97 -0.12 3.97
CA LYS A 63 8.15 0.93 4.97
C LYS A 63 6.97 1.03 5.95
N ALA A 64 5.76 0.81 5.48
CA ALA A 64 4.59 0.77 6.35
C ALA A 64 4.66 -0.41 7.33
N ILE A 65 5.12 -1.58 6.87
CA ILE A 65 5.24 -2.79 7.72
C ILE A 65 6.40 -2.68 8.71
N THR A 66 7.58 -2.23 8.26
CA THR A 66 8.76 -2.11 9.12
C THR A 66 8.65 -0.98 10.14
N GLY A 67 7.66 -0.08 9.97
CA GLY A 67 7.60 1.16 10.70
C GLY A 67 8.67 2.16 10.21
N PRO A 68 8.60 3.43 10.64
CA PRO A 68 9.75 4.31 10.50
C PRO A 68 10.91 3.65 11.25
N ASP A 69 12.05 3.43 10.58
CA ASP A 69 13.31 3.10 11.24
C ASP A 69 13.58 4.19 12.29
N ASP A 70 13.19 3.93 13.54
CA ASP A 70 13.60 4.74 14.67
C ASP A 70 15.03 4.30 15.02
N GLY A 71 15.99 4.80 14.23
CA GLY A 71 17.40 4.83 14.61
C GLY A 71 17.66 5.73 15.82
N SER A 72 16.79 5.73 16.82
CA SER A 72 16.84 6.55 18.03
C SER A 72 16.01 5.92 19.15
N ARG A 73 16.57 4.89 19.80
CA ARG A 73 16.74 4.87 21.26
C ARG A 73 17.75 3.82 21.73
#